data_AF-A0A357D577-F1
#
_entry.id   AF-A0A357D577-F1
#
_cell.length_a   1.000
_cell.length_b   1.000
_cell.length_c   1.000
_cell.angle_alpha   90.00
_cell.angle_beta   90.00
_cell.angle_gamma   90.00
#
_symmetry.space_group_name_H-M   'P 1'
#
loop_
_entity.id
_entity.type
_entity.pdbx_description
1 polymer ?
#
loop_
_entity_poly.entity_id
_entity_poly.type
_entity_poly.pdbx_seq_one_letter_code
_entity_poly.pdbx_strand_id
1 'polypeptide(L)' 'FEEDPNVVQPDIMVICDQDKVTADNKYEGTPTLLVEVLSPSTRGKDLAIKLNLYLKSGVS' A
#
# COMPACT_ATOMS: atom_id res chain seq x y z
N PHE A 1 -7.47 -10.27 11.61
CA PHE A 1 -6.41 -9.49 10.93
C PHE A 1 -5.05 -10.17 11.00
N GLU A 2 -4.74 -11.01 12.00
CA GLU A 2 -3.47 -11.79 12.01
C GLU A 2 -3.44 -12.97 11.04
N GLU A 3 -4.59 -13.54 10.63
CA GLU A 3 -4.60 -14.71 9.74
C GLU A 3 -4.61 -14.38 8.23
N ASP A 4 -4.82 -13.11 7.84
CA ASP A 4 -4.77 -12.68 6.43
C ASP A 4 -4.48 -11.17 6.32
N PRO A 5 -3.19 -10.76 6.33
CA PRO A 5 -2.84 -9.35 6.17
C PRO A 5 -3.11 -8.90 4.74
N ASN A 6 -3.77 -7.74 4.58
CA ASN A 6 -3.95 -7.11 3.27
C ASN A 6 -2.60 -6.60 2.75
N VAL A 7 -1.91 -7.41 1.96
CA VAL A 7 -0.63 -7.05 1.33
C VAL A 7 -0.88 -6.47 -0.06
N VAL A 8 -0.24 -5.34 -0.36
CA VAL A 8 -0.29 -4.69 -1.67
C VAL A 8 1.10 -4.35 -2.17
N GLN A 9 1.21 -4.11 -3.48
CA GLN A 9 2.39 -3.55 -4.12
C GLN A 9 1.97 -2.31 -4.92
N PRO A 10 2.15 -1.10 -4.37
CA PRO A 10 1.92 0.12 -5.12
C PRO A 10 3.03 0.37 -6.14
N ASP A 11 2.77 1.18 -7.16
CA ASP A 11 3.79 1.55 -8.15
C ASP A 11 4.93 2.36 -7.53
N ILE A 12 4.60 3.30 -6.63
CA ILE A 12 5.58 4.12 -5.90
C ILE A 12 5.12 4.26 -4.44
N MET A 13 6.08 4.13 -3.52
CA MET A 13 5.90 4.47 -2.11
C MET A 13 7.10 5.23 -1.56
N VAL A 14 6.85 6.12 -0.59
CA VAL A 14 7.88 6.80 0.20
C VAL A 14 7.70 6.41 1.65
N ILE A 15 8.78 5.92 2.27
CA ILE A 15 8.83 5.53 3.67
C ILE A 15 9.90 6.37 4.38
N CYS A 16 9.60 6.82 5.59
CA CYS A 16 10.54 7.59 6.43
C CYS A 16 10.95 6.84 7.70
N ASP A 17 10.42 5.64 7.91
CA ASP A 17 10.60 4.73 9.03
C ASP A 17 11.17 3.39 8.55
N GLN A 18 12.45 3.40 8.18
CA GLN A 18 13.15 2.24 7.60
C GLN A 18 13.24 1.05 8.57
N ASP A 19 13.09 1.28 9.87
CA ASP A 19 13.02 0.24 10.90
C ASP A 19 11.81 -0.69 10.75
N LYS A 20 10.79 -0.29 9.98
CA LYS A 20 9.62 -1.12 9.63
C LYS A 20 9.80 -1.97 8.38
N VAL A 21 11.00 -1.97 7.78
CA VAL A 21 11.33 -2.87 6.68
C VAL A 21 11.88 -4.18 7.24
N THR A 22 11.23 -5.28 6.92
CA THR A 22 11.63 -6.62 7.38
C THR A 22 12.85 -7.14 6.59
N ALA A 23 13.49 -8.19 7.11
CA ALA A 23 14.60 -8.86 6.42
C ALA A 23 14.24 -9.38 5.02
N ASP A 24 12.96 -9.65 4.77
CA ASP A 24 12.43 -10.09 3.47
C ASP A 24 12.05 -8.92 2.54
N ASN A 25 12.51 -7.69 2.85
CA ASN A 25 12.21 -6.45 2.12
C ASN A 25 10.72 -6.12 2.03
N LYS A 26 9.93 -6.48 3.06
CA LYS A 26 8.54 -6.04 3.18
C LYS A 26 8.45 -4.83 4.10
N TYR A 27 7.60 -3.87 3.75
CA TYR A 27 7.30 -2.76 4.64
C TYR A 27 6.00 -3.05 5.40
N GLU A 28 6.05 -2.99 6.72
CA GLU A 28 4.90 -3.25 7.60
C GLU A 28 4.45 -1.95 8.28
N GLY A 29 3.46 -1.27 7.71
CA GLY A 29 2.95 -0.02 8.25
C GLY A 29 2.19 0.82 7.22
N THR A 30 2.03 2.10 7.53
CA THR A 30 1.41 3.09 6.64
C THR A 30 2.50 3.99 6.04
N PRO A 31 2.77 3.91 4.73
CA PRO A 31 3.79 4.74 4.09
C PRO A 31 3.48 6.24 4.21
N THR A 32 4.51 7.08 4.15
CA THR A 32 4.37 8.55 4.17
C THR A 32 3.69 9.05 2.89
N LEU A 33 3.95 8.42 1.75
CA LEU A 33 3.30 8.69 0.47
C LEU A 33 3.14 7.40 -0.30
N LEU A 34 2.01 7.25 -0.99
CA LEU A 34 1.72 6.14 -1.89
C LEU A 34 1.13 6.70 -3.19
N VAL A 35 1.64 6.26 -4.34
CA VAL A 35 1.19 6.68 -5.66
C VAL A 35 0.92 5.46 -6.54
N GLU A 36 -0.19 5.50 -7.27
CA GLU A 36 -0.61 4.50 -8.25
C GLU A 36 -0.74 5.15 -9.63
N VAL A 37 -0.17 4.51 -10.65
CA VAL A 37 -0.30 4.93 -12.05
C VAL A 37 -1.43 4.14 -12.68
N LEU A 38 -2.54 4.84 -12.96
CA LEU A 38 -3.71 4.19 -13.52
C LEU A 38 -3.44 3.64 -14.93
N SER A 39 -3.75 2.36 -15.13
CA SER A 39 -3.78 1.73 -16.45
C SER A 39 -5.20 1.33 -16.84
N PRO A 40 -5.54 1.23 -18.15
CA PRO A 40 -6.88 0.80 -18.58
C PRO A 40 -7.33 -0.54 -17.97
N SER A 41 -6.41 -1.48 -17.74
CA SER A 41 -6.70 -2.82 -17.22
C SER A 41 -6.80 -2.88 -15.68
N THR A 42 -6.14 -1.97 -14.94
CA THR A 42 -6.09 -2.00 -13.47
C THR A 42 -6.89 -0.90 -12.79
N ARG A 43 -7.25 0.18 -13.50
CA ARG A 43 -7.90 1.39 -12.95
C ARG A 43 -9.06 1.09 -12.00
N GLY A 44 -9.90 0.09 -12.32
CA GLY A 44 -11.03 -0.28 -11.46
C GLY A 44 -10.59 -0.82 -10.09
N LYS A 45 -9.52 -1.62 -10.04
CA LYS A 45 -8.95 -2.11 -8.78
C LYS A 45 -8.27 -0.99 -8.00
N ASP A 46 -7.51 -0.13 -8.69
CA ASP A 46 -6.74 0.95 -8.06
C ASP A 46 -7.68 1.99 -7.42
N LEU A 47 -8.73 2.42 -8.14
CA LEU A 47 -9.68 3.43 -7.66
C LEU A 47 -10.74 2.92 -6.67
N ALA A 48 -10.98 1.61 -6.59
CA ALA A 48 -11.99 1.05 -5.70
C ALA A 48 -11.39 0.23 -4.55
N ILE A 49 -10.70 -0.87 -4.87
CA ILE A 49 -10.23 -1.84 -3.88
C ILE A 49 -9.03 -1.27 -3.13
N LYS A 50 -7.99 -0.85 -3.87
CA LYS A 50 -6.75 -0.33 -3.27
C LYS A 50 -7.00 1.00 -2.56
N LEU A 51 -7.69 1.94 -3.20
CA LEU A 51 -8.04 3.22 -2.57
C LEU A 51 -8.77 3.03 -1.23
N ASN A 52 -9.80 2.18 -1.17
CA ASN A 52 -10.53 1.90 0.07
C ASN A 52 -9.65 1.22 1.12
N LEU A 53 -8.75 0.32 0.70
CA LEU A 53 -7.79 -0.29 1.61
C LEU A 53 -6.84 0.77 2.21
N TYR A 54 -6.29 1.67 1.39
CA TYR A 54 -5.38 2.73 1.86
C TYR A 54 -6.04 3.68 2.84
N LEU A 55 -7.27 4.12 2.54
CA LEU A 55 -8.06 4.97 3.44
C LEU A 55 -8.31 4.28 4.79
N LYS A 56 -8.62 2.98 4.79
CA LYS A 56 -8.81 2.19 6.02
C LYS A 56 -7.52 1.97 6.80
N SER A 57 -6.37 1.93 6.12
CA SER A 57 -5.04 1.83 6.71
C SER A 57 -4.51 3.16 7.25
N GLY A 58 -5.27 4.25 7.12
CA GLY A 58 -4.89 5.58 7.65
C GLY A 58 -4.00 6.40 6.71
N VAL A 59 -3.91 6.04 5.44
CA VAL A 59 -3.35 6.93 4.41
C VAL A 59 -4.34 8.08 4.20
N SER A 60 -3.87 9.32 4.34
CA SER A 60 -4.67 10.56 4.26
C SER A 60 -4.26 11.44 3.09
#